data_AF-A0A240E4W3-F1
#
_entry.id   AF-A0A240E4W3-F1
#
_cell.length_a   1.000
_cell.length_b   1.000
_cell.length_c   1.000
_cell.angle_alpha   90.00
_cell.angle_beta   90.00
_cell.angle_gamma   90.00
#
_symmetry.space_group_name_H-M   'P 1'
#
loop_
_entity.id
_entity.type
_entity.pdbx_description
1 polymer ?
#
loop_
_entity_poly.entity_id
_entity_poly.type
_entity_poly.pdbx_seq_one_letter_code
_entity_poly.pdbx_strand_id
1 'polypeptide(L)'
;MNIKLLTATLIACSTLFGSAAFAADAKSSQAEFEALKAEYQKSLETAAKSSDIRGGLVKACSVKYKTAVSSKALTQADVNKLCSCSVTAEGQVTTAETWELQSAANAKNKTKFEQLQVSLMKKQGDSIKKCVGTALDQKLTKLTQQAQAAAKN
;
A
#
# COMPACT_ATOMS: atom_id res chain seq x y z
N MET A 1 18.77 0.12 -5.70
CA MET A 1 17.29 0.07 -5.76
C MET A 1 16.84 1.21 -6.68
N ASN A 2 16.35 0.89 -7.89
CA ASN A 2 16.12 1.88 -8.93
C ASN A 2 14.81 2.67 -8.66
N ILE A 3 14.95 3.96 -8.34
CA ILE A 3 13.86 4.91 -8.04
C ILE A 3 12.77 4.94 -9.13
N LYS A 4 13.13 4.60 -10.37
CA LYS A 4 12.21 4.53 -11.52
C LYS A 4 11.20 3.38 -11.48
N LEU A 5 11.45 2.31 -10.70
CA LEU A 5 10.50 1.19 -10.56
C LEU A 5 9.40 1.52 -9.53
N LEU A 6 9.73 2.35 -8.54
CA LEU A 6 8.80 2.80 -7.49
C LEU A 6 7.75 3.79 -8.02
N THR A 7 8.08 4.58 -9.04
CA THR A 7 7.16 5.56 -9.63
C THR A 7 6.10 4.92 -10.53
N ALA A 8 6.39 3.79 -11.17
CA ALA A 8 5.43 3.09 -12.05
C ALA A 8 4.34 2.35 -11.25
N THR A 9 4.66 1.77 -10.10
CA THR A 9 3.70 1.11 -9.21
C THR A 9 2.79 2.11 -8.48
N LEU A 10 3.20 3.37 -8.39
CA LEU A 10 2.48 4.46 -7.73
C LEU A 10 1.23 4.93 -8.51
N ILE A 11 1.15 4.62 -9.81
CA ILE A 11 -0.01 4.94 -10.67
C ILE A 11 -1.14 3.92 -10.49
N ALA A 12 -0.84 2.71 -10.00
CA ALA A 12 -1.87 1.73 -9.62
C ALA A 12 -2.47 2.00 -8.23
N CYS A 13 -1.88 2.95 -7.48
CA CYS A 13 -2.39 3.42 -6.19
C CYS A 13 -3.31 4.64 -6.36
N SER A 14 -4.02 4.73 -7.49
CA SER A 14 -5.03 5.76 -7.75
C SER A 14 -6.46 5.23 -7.66
N THR A 15 -6.64 3.91 -7.62
CA THR A 15 -7.97 3.26 -7.57
C THR A 15 -8.32 2.64 -6.21
N LEU A 16 -7.38 2.66 -5.25
CA LEU A 16 -7.60 2.22 -3.86
C LEU A 16 -7.83 3.39 -2.88
N PHE A 17 -7.58 4.63 -3.31
CA PHE A 17 -8.02 5.81 -2.58
C PHE A 17 -9.34 6.25 -3.17
N GLY A 18 -10.40 6.06 -2.39
CA GLY A 18 -11.77 6.03 -2.88
C GLY A 18 -12.16 7.22 -3.74
N SER A 19 -12.56 6.94 -4.97
CA SER A 19 -13.44 7.78 -5.78
C SER A 19 -14.87 7.84 -5.23
N ALA A 20 -15.02 7.71 -3.92
CA ALA A 20 -16.28 7.49 -3.23
C ALA A 20 -16.66 8.63 -2.26
N ALA A 21 -15.66 9.37 -1.79
CA ALA A 21 -15.87 10.56 -0.95
C ALA A 21 -15.57 11.87 -1.71
N PHE A 22 -15.16 11.79 -2.98
CA PHE A 22 -14.68 12.92 -3.79
C PHE A 22 -15.49 13.07 -5.07
N ALA A 23 -16.81 13.19 -4.94
CA ALA A 23 -17.68 13.72 -5.99
C ALA A 23 -18.08 15.19 -5.72
N ALA A 24 -17.26 15.91 -4.95
CA ALA A 24 -17.32 17.36 -4.84
C ALA A 24 -15.88 17.90 -5.05
N ASP A 25 -15.67 18.51 -6.21
CA ASP A 25 -14.43 19.14 -6.70
C ASP A 25 -13.20 18.22 -6.93
N ALA A 26 -12.96 17.85 -8.19
CA ALA A 26 -11.77 17.11 -8.65
C ALA A 26 -10.42 17.82 -8.35
N LYS A 27 -10.42 19.10 -7.94
CA LYS A 27 -9.21 19.86 -7.56
C LYS A 27 -8.83 19.71 -6.08
N SER A 28 -9.78 19.49 -5.17
CA SER A 28 -9.50 19.37 -3.72
C SER A 28 -8.95 17.98 -3.38
N SER A 29 -9.45 16.93 -4.03
CA SER A 29 -9.02 15.55 -3.83
C SER A 29 -7.59 15.27 -4.35
N GLN A 30 -7.15 15.98 -5.38
CA GLN A 30 -5.80 15.85 -5.92
C GLN A 30 -4.76 16.49 -4.99
N ALA A 31 -5.05 17.66 -4.43
CA ALA A 31 -4.16 18.33 -3.47
C ALA A 31 -3.99 17.51 -2.18
N GLU A 32 -5.06 16.90 -1.68
CA GLU A 32 -5.01 16.01 -0.53
C GLU A 32 -4.23 14.72 -0.82
N PHE A 33 -4.43 14.12 -2.00
CA PHE A 33 -3.67 12.94 -2.42
C PHE A 33 -2.18 13.24 -2.60
N GLU A 34 -1.84 14.38 -3.21
CA GLU A 34 -0.45 14.83 -3.37
C GLU A 34 0.20 15.14 -2.02
N ALA A 35 -0.52 15.76 -1.08
CA ALA A 35 -0.05 15.97 0.29
C ALA A 35 0.18 14.64 1.02
N LEU A 36 -0.75 13.67 0.90
CA LEU A 36 -0.60 12.35 1.50
C LEU A 36 0.60 11.59 0.93
N LYS A 37 0.81 11.70 -0.39
CA LYS A 37 1.95 11.12 -1.10
C LYS A 37 3.26 11.75 -0.65
N ALA A 38 3.33 13.07 -0.56
CA ALA A 38 4.51 13.79 -0.09
C ALA A 38 4.85 13.43 1.36
N GLU A 39 3.83 13.33 2.23
CA GLU A 39 4.01 12.89 3.61
C GLU A 39 4.49 11.44 3.69
N TYR A 40 3.91 10.55 2.89
CA TYR A 40 4.34 9.16 2.83
C TYR A 40 5.80 9.03 2.39
N GLN A 41 6.21 9.74 1.34
CA GLN A 41 7.60 9.75 0.87
C GLN A 41 8.57 10.27 1.94
N LYS A 42 8.24 11.39 2.57
CA LYS A 42 9.04 11.94 3.69
C LYS A 42 9.13 10.94 4.86
N SER A 43 8.05 10.23 5.14
CA SER A 43 8.02 9.20 6.19
C SER A 43 8.90 8.00 5.84
N LEU A 44 8.91 7.56 4.58
CA LEU A 44 9.82 6.51 4.11
C LEU A 44 11.29 6.93 4.20
N GLU A 45 11.63 8.16 3.79
CA GLU A 45 12.99 8.69 3.93
C GLU A 45 13.43 8.76 5.39
N THR A 46 12.51 9.13 6.28
CA THR A 46 12.75 9.15 7.73
C THR A 46 12.95 7.73 8.26
N ALA A 47 12.13 6.77 7.82
CA ALA A 47 12.26 5.37 8.19
C ALA A 47 13.61 4.78 7.75
N ALA A 48 14.08 5.12 6.55
CA ALA A 48 15.37 4.66 6.03
C ALA A 48 16.58 5.16 6.83
N LYS A 49 16.44 6.29 7.54
CA LYS A 49 17.47 6.87 8.41
C LYS A 49 17.31 6.47 9.89
N SER A 50 16.25 5.73 10.22
CA SER A 50 15.95 5.34 11.60
C SER A 50 16.80 4.15 12.05
N SER A 51 17.15 4.11 13.34
CA SER A 51 17.70 2.92 13.98
C SER A 51 16.67 1.78 14.13
N ASP A 52 15.38 2.08 14.00
CA ASP A 52 14.29 1.10 13.89
C ASP A 52 13.54 1.29 12.56
N ILE A 53 14.10 0.70 11.51
CA ILE A 53 13.54 0.78 10.16
C ILE A 53 12.13 0.18 10.13
N ARG A 54 11.86 -0.89 10.89
CA ARG A 54 10.52 -1.53 10.90
C ARG A 54 9.48 -0.60 11.51
N GLY A 55 9.75 -0.04 12.69
CA GLY A 55 8.85 0.94 13.31
C GLY A 55 8.66 2.19 12.45
N GLY A 56 9.71 2.64 11.77
CA GLY A 56 9.64 3.72 10.79
C GLY A 56 8.71 3.40 9.60
N LEU A 57 8.84 2.22 9.01
CA LEU A 57 8.01 1.78 7.89
C LEU A 57 6.54 1.59 8.30
N VAL A 58 6.28 1.12 9.53
CA VAL A 58 4.90 1.04 10.06
C VAL A 58 4.29 2.43 10.17
N LYS A 59 5.03 3.41 10.69
CA LYS A 59 4.58 4.81 10.75
C LYS A 59 4.29 5.38 9.36
N ALA A 60 5.16 5.09 8.38
CA ALA A 60 4.95 5.50 6.99
C ALA A 60 3.69 4.85 6.42
N CYS A 61 3.49 3.55 6.61
CA CYS A 61 2.29 2.85 6.16
C CYS A 61 1.00 3.48 6.75
N SER A 62 1.01 3.88 8.02
CA SER A 62 -0.15 4.48 8.68
C SER A 62 -0.62 5.79 8.02
N VAL A 63 0.26 6.51 7.31
CA VAL A 63 -0.11 7.72 6.54
C VAL A 63 -1.23 7.42 5.53
N LYS A 64 -1.22 6.23 4.93
CA LYS A 64 -2.23 5.80 3.95
C LYS A 64 -3.63 5.64 4.53
N TYR A 65 -3.73 5.45 5.85
CA TYR A 65 -4.99 5.15 6.54
C TYR A 65 -5.50 6.31 7.41
N LYS A 66 -4.86 7.49 7.35
CA LYS A 66 -5.28 8.67 8.14
C LYS A 66 -6.77 8.97 8.00
N THR A 67 -7.28 9.00 6.76
CA THR A 67 -8.69 9.27 6.48
C THR A 67 -9.61 8.17 7.02
N ALA A 68 -9.20 6.90 6.97
CA ALA A 68 -9.95 5.79 7.53
C ALA A 68 -10.02 5.85 9.07
N VAL A 69 -8.97 6.37 9.72
CA VAL A 69 -8.98 6.62 11.18
C VAL A 69 -9.86 7.82 11.51
N SER A 70 -9.72 8.93 10.79
CA SER A 70 -10.52 10.14 11.01
C SER A 70 -12.02 9.91 10.81
N SER A 71 -12.41 9.05 9.88
CA SER A 71 -13.79 8.63 9.64
C SER A 71 -14.28 7.51 10.57
N LYS A 72 -13.46 7.07 11.54
CA LYS A 72 -13.74 5.96 12.46
C LYS A 72 -14.02 4.61 11.78
N ALA A 73 -13.67 4.48 10.50
CA ALA A 73 -13.73 3.24 9.74
C ALA A 73 -12.71 2.21 10.24
N LEU A 74 -11.53 2.69 10.68
CA LEU A 74 -10.49 1.89 11.32
C LEU A 74 -10.08 2.57 12.63
N THR A 75 -9.70 1.77 13.63
CA THR A 75 -9.05 2.30 14.83
C THR A 75 -7.55 2.45 14.59
N GLN A 76 -6.86 3.27 15.42
CA GLN A 76 -5.39 3.34 15.35
C GLN A 76 -4.74 1.97 15.62
N ALA A 77 -5.35 1.13 16.46
CA ALA A 77 -4.89 -0.24 16.71
C ALA A 77 -5.05 -1.13 15.47
N ASP A 78 -6.16 -1.01 14.74
CA ASP A 78 -6.38 -1.72 13.47
C ASP A 78 -5.30 -1.34 12.44
N VAL A 79 -5.01 -0.03 12.30
CA VAL A 79 -4.00 0.47 11.37
C VAL A 79 -2.59 0.03 11.77
N ASN A 80 -2.23 0.12 13.05
CA ASN A 80 -0.93 -0.33 13.54
C ASN A 80 -0.73 -1.83 13.26
N LYS A 81 -1.76 -2.65 13.48
CA LYS A 81 -1.72 -4.09 13.18
C LYS A 81 -1.57 -4.34 11.67
N LEU A 82 -2.41 -3.72 10.85
CA LEU A 82 -2.37 -3.86 9.39
C LEU A 82 -1.01 -3.46 8.81
N CYS A 83 -0.47 -2.33 9.25
CA CYS A 83 0.82 -1.84 8.79
C CYS A 83 1.99 -2.71 9.29
N SER A 84 1.91 -3.24 10.51
CA SER A 84 2.91 -4.18 11.03
C SER A 84 2.92 -5.49 10.21
N CYS A 85 1.74 -6.01 9.88
CA CYS A 85 1.58 -7.17 9.00
C CYS A 85 2.11 -6.90 7.59
N SER A 86 1.82 -5.71 7.04
CA SER A 86 2.26 -5.31 5.69
C SER A 86 3.78 -5.19 5.61
N VAL A 87 4.40 -4.48 6.55
CA VAL A 87 5.87 -4.33 6.62
C VAL A 87 6.54 -5.69 6.82
N THR A 88 5.94 -6.59 7.60
CA THR A 88 6.45 -7.95 7.77
C THR A 88 6.38 -8.76 6.48
N ALA A 89 5.26 -8.70 5.75
CA ALA A 89 5.10 -9.37 4.46
C ALA A 89 6.05 -8.81 3.39
N GLU A 90 6.27 -7.49 3.37
CA GLU A 90 7.27 -6.84 2.51
C GLU A 90 8.69 -7.29 2.88
N GLY A 91 9.00 -7.43 4.17
CA GLY A 91 10.29 -7.93 4.64
C GLY A 91 10.53 -9.43 4.39
N GLN A 92 9.51 -10.19 3.98
CA GLN A 92 9.61 -11.60 3.62
C GLN A 92 9.92 -11.83 2.15
N VAL A 93 9.95 -10.76 1.33
CA VAL A 93 10.36 -10.87 -0.08
C VAL A 93 11.80 -11.36 -0.14
N THR A 94 12.00 -12.48 -0.81
CA THR A 94 13.31 -13.12 -0.86
C THR A 94 14.23 -12.45 -1.89
N THR A 95 15.53 -12.62 -1.70
CA THR A 95 16.53 -12.20 -2.68
C THR A 95 16.33 -12.90 -4.03
N ALA A 96 15.91 -14.17 -4.02
CA ALA A 96 15.62 -14.93 -5.23
C ALA A 96 14.45 -14.32 -6.03
N GLU A 97 13.33 -14.01 -5.37
CA GLU A 97 12.18 -13.34 -6.02
C GLU A 97 12.57 -11.96 -6.60
N THR A 98 13.45 -11.24 -5.88
CA THR A 98 13.99 -9.96 -6.36
C THR A 98 14.85 -10.15 -7.62
N TRP A 99 15.69 -11.17 -7.67
CA TRP A 99 16.51 -11.49 -8.84
C TRP A 99 15.67 -11.92 -10.05
N GLU A 100 14.60 -12.68 -9.84
CA GLU A 100 13.70 -13.07 -10.92
C GLU A 100 13.00 -11.87 -11.55
N LEU A 101 12.49 -10.94 -10.72
CA LEU A 101 11.91 -9.68 -11.19
C LEU A 101 12.93 -8.82 -11.95
N GLN A 102 14.15 -8.67 -11.41
CA GLN A 102 15.21 -7.90 -12.07
C GLN A 102 15.65 -8.55 -13.38
N SER A 103 15.69 -9.88 -13.44
CA SER A 103 16.02 -10.62 -14.66
C SER A 103 14.95 -10.44 -15.72
N ALA A 104 13.67 -10.51 -15.35
CA ALA A 104 12.56 -10.26 -16.26
C ALA A 104 12.58 -8.80 -16.79
N ALA A 105 12.89 -7.84 -15.92
CA ALA A 105 13.03 -6.43 -16.31
C ALA A 105 14.21 -6.20 -17.27
N ASN A 106 15.38 -6.77 -16.98
CA ASN A 106 16.57 -6.69 -17.83
C ASN A 106 16.34 -7.34 -19.20
N ALA A 107 15.62 -8.46 -19.22
CA ALA A 107 15.19 -9.14 -20.43
C ALA A 107 14.08 -8.40 -21.19
N LYS A 108 13.58 -7.26 -20.67
CA LYS A 108 12.42 -6.52 -21.18
C LYS A 108 11.18 -7.40 -21.37
N ASN A 109 11.08 -8.50 -20.63
CA ASN A 109 9.97 -9.42 -20.71
C ASN A 109 8.85 -8.94 -19.77
N LYS A 110 8.06 -8.00 -20.28
CA LYS A 110 6.97 -7.35 -19.54
C LYS A 110 5.96 -8.37 -18.98
N THR A 111 5.57 -9.36 -19.78
CA THR A 111 4.61 -10.40 -19.36
C THR A 111 5.14 -11.20 -18.16
N LYS A 112 6.40 -11.63 -18.21
CA LYS A 112 7.01 -12.36 -17.09
C LYS A 112 7.16 -11.47 -15.86
N PHE A 113 7.54 -10.20 -16.04
CA PHE A 113 7.65 -9.25 -14.94
C PHE A 113 6.30 -9.06 -14.23
N GLU A 114 5.23 -8.84 -14.99
CA GLU A 114 3.87 -8.68 -14.46
C GLU A 114 3.38 -9.95 -13.73
N GLN A 115 3.62 -11.14 -14.29
CA GLN A 115 3.25 -12.40 -13.63
C GLN A 115 3.97 -12.61 -12.29
N LEU A 116 5.28 -12.33 -12.25
CA LEU A 116 6.06 -12.42 -11.02
C LEU A 116 5.59 -11.39 -9.98
N GLN A 117 5.29 -10.17 -10.42
CA GLN A 117 4.77 -9.12 -9.56
C GLN A 117 3.41 -9.51 -8.96
N VAL A 118 2.47 -10.00 -9.78
CA VAL A 118 1.16 -10.48 -9.30
C VAL A 118 1.32 -11.64 -8.32
N SER A 119 2.23 -12.58 -8.60
CA SER A 119 2.50 -13.72 -7.72
C SER A 119 3.04 -13.27 -6.36
N LEU A 120 3.94 -12.28 -6.35
CA LEU A 120 4.49 -11.70 -5.13
C LEU A 120 3.42 -10.95 -4.34
N MET A 121 2.61 -10.13 -5.02
CA MET A 121 1.50 -9.40 -4.40
C MET A 121 0.47 -10.36 -3.80
N LYS A 122 0.18 -11.49 -4.46
CA LYS A 122 -0.71 -12.52 -3.93
C LYS A 122 -0.13 -13.15 -2.66
N LYS A 123 1.14 -13.56 -2.67
CA LYS A 123 1.83 -14.09 -1.48
C LYS A 123 1.80 -13.11 -0.32
N GLN A 124 2.09 -11.83 -0.58
CA GLN A 124 2.03 -10.77 0.42
C GLN A 124 0.61 -10.59 0.95
N GLY A 125 -0.40 -10.54 0.07
CA GLY A 125 -1.80 -10.45 0.44
C GLY A 125 -2.26 -11.60 1.33
N ASP A 126 -1.88 -12.83 0.99
CA ASP A 126 -2.18 -14.02 1.79
C ASP A 126 -1.51 -13.97 3.17
N SER A 127 -0.25 -13.50 3.23
CA SER A 127 0.48 -13.30 4.50
C SER A 127 -0.19 -12.23 5.37
N ILE A 128 -0.55 -11.09 4.77
CA ILE A 128 -1.25 -10.00 5.47
C ILE A 128 -2.60 -10.48 5.99
N LYS A 129 -3.40 -11.17 5.16
CA LYS A 129 -4.72 -11.70 5.54
C LYS A 129 -4.64 -12.64 6.75
N LYS A 130 -3.65 -13.53 6.76
CA LYS A 130 -3.39 -14.41 7.90
C LYS A 130 -2.97 -13.62 9.16
N CYS A 131 -2.15 -12.59 8.99
CA CYS A 131 -1.60 -11.80 10.10
C CYS A 131 -2.64 -10.85 10.75
N VAL A 132 -3.49 -10.19 9.94
CA VAL A 132 -4.50 -9.24 10.46
C VAL A 132 -5.64 -9.96 11.20
N GLY A 133 -5.96 -11.18 10.77
CA GLY A 133 -7.04 -12.00 11.33
C GLY A 133 -8.43 -11.61 10.80
N THR A 134 -9.41 -12.46 11.07
CA THR A 134 -10.76 -12.41 10.48
C THR A 134 -11.51 -11.10 10.76
N ALA A 135 -11.43 -10.57 11.99
CA ALA A 135 -12.15 -9.35 12.36
C ALA A 135 -11.68 -8.11 11.57
N LEU A 136 -10.36 -7.96 11.42
CA LEU A 136 -9.79 -6.83 10.68
C LEU A 136 -9.94 -7.03 9.17
N ASP A 137 -9.79 -8.27 8.68
CA ASP A 137 -10.06 -8.63 7.28
C ASP A 137 -11.50 -8.28 6.85
N GLN A 138 -12.49 -8.54 7.71
CA GLN A 138 -13.88 -8.16 7.46
C GLN A 138 -14.08 -6.65 7.38
N LYS A 139 -13.46 -5.87 8.27
CA LYS A 139 -13.51 -4.39 8.22
C LYS A 139 -12.89 -3.87 6.92
N LEU A 140 -11.73 -4.39 6.54
CA LEU A 140 -11.04 -4.00 5.30
C LEU A 140 -11.85 -4.38 4.06
N THR A 141 -12.49 -5.53 4.07
CA THR A 141 -13.40 -5.97 3.00
C THR A 141 -14.59 -5.02 2.87
N LYS A 142 -15.24 -4.65 3.98
CA LYS A 142 -16.35 -3.67 3.97
C LYS A 142 -15.90 -2.31 3.44
N LEU A 143 -14.74 -1.82 3.88
CA LEU A 143 -14.19 -0.55 3.39
C LEU A 143 -13.90 -0.59 1.89
N THR A 144 -13.37 -1.71 1.42
CA THR A 144 -13.11 -1.92 -0.02
C THR A 144 -14.42 -1.91 -0.81
N GLN A 145 -15.46 -2.59 -0.32
CA GLN A 145 -16.78 -2.61 -0.96
C GLN A 145 -17.43 -1.21 -0.99
N GLN A 146 -17.32 -0.44 0.10
CA GLN A 146 -17.81 0.93 0.17
C GLN A 146 -17.07 1.85 -0.81
N ALA A 147 -15.74 1.75 -0.87
CA ALA A 147 -14.93 2.49 -1.81
C ALA A 147 -15.29 2.13 -3.27
N GLN A 148 -15.50 0.85 -3.57
CA GLN A 148 -15.93 0.40 -4.90
C GLN A 148 -17.35 0.83 -5.25
N ALA A 149 -18.28 0.85 -4.30
CA ALA A 149 -19.67 1.23 -4.54
C ALA A 149 -19.77 2.71 -4.90
N ALA A 150 -19.04 3.57 -4.19
CA ALA A 150 -19.09 5.00 -4.46
C ALA A 150 -18.11 5.44 -5.56
N ALA A 151 -17.19 4.56 -6.02
CA ALA A 151 -16.49 4.71 -7.30
C ALA A 151 -17.37 4.46 -8.54
N LYS A 152 -18.52 3.81 -8.37
CA LYS A 152 -19.47 3.45 -9.45
C LYS A 152 -20.66 4.41 -9.56
N ASN A 153 -20.74 5.40 -8.67
CA ASN A 153 -21.72 6.50 -8.72
C ASN A 153 -20.99 7.79 -9.09
#